data_AF-A0A2E3RDW4-F1
#
_entry.id   AF-A0A2E3RDW4-F1
#
_cell.length_a   1.000
_cell.length_b   1.000
_cell.length_c   1.000
_cell.angle_alpha   90.00
_cell.angle_beta   90.00
_cell.angle_gamma   90.00
#
_symmetry.space_group_name_H-M   'P 1'
#
loop_
_entity.id
_entity.type
_entity.pdbx_description
1 polymer ?
#
loop_
_entity_poly.entity_id
_entity_poly.type
_entity_poly.pdbx_seq_one_letter_code
_entity_poly.pdbx_strand_id
1 'polypeptide(L)'
;MILSALFVLIMLVVIAEIGKDGIWHSLLTFFNVMFSGTLTMNFFEPVALRLDVMMPSFSYFVDFLAFWGIFISSSLLIRLLTQSLSKVRVRFIKPVDLAGGLFFGLWTGWILVSLVATSLHLAPLAVNSFGGNFQANPESRMFWFAPDRRWLALMQKTSQGSFARSVNPKQPSAQIFDPNGTFILTYGARRGTLETLPALRVQRTWGNGAIQEPPSTNR
;
A
#
# COMPACT_ATOMS: atom_id res chain seq x y z
N MET A 1 19.15 -3.44 -0.92
CA MET A 1 19.54 -3.20 0.49
C MET A 1 18.77 -2.05 1.14
N ILE A 2 18.68 -0.86 0.53
CA ILE A 2 18.02 0.30 1.16
C ILE A 2 16.51 0.08 1.41
N LEU A 3 15.80 -0.54 0.46
CA LEU A 3 14.36 -0.82 0.59
C LEU A 3 14.07 -1.80 1.73
N SER A 4 14.90 -2.84 1.87
CA SER A 4 14.78 -3.83 2.96
C SER A 4 15.04 -3.18 4.32
N ALA A 5 16.04 -2.28 4.41
CA ALA A 5 16.32 -1.53 5.63
C ALA A 5 15.14 -0.63 6.02
N LEU A 6 14.50 0.03 5.05
CA LEU A 6 13.30 0.82 5.28
C LEU A 6 12.15 -0.03 5.87
N PHE A 7 11.91 -1.22 5.32
CA PHE A 7 10.85 -2.10 5.82
C PHE A 7 11.14 -2.62 7.23
N VAL A 8 12.40 -2.98 7.52
CA VAL A 8 12.81 -3.36 8.89
C VAL A 8 12.62 -2.18 9.85
N LEU A 9 13.02 -0.97 9.45
CA LEU A 9 12.84 0.23 10.25
C LEU A 9 11.36 0.48 10.57
N ILE A 10 10.48 0.44 9.57
CA ILE A 10 9.02 0.59 9.77
C ILE A 10 8.52 -0.46 10.77
N MET A 11 8.93 -1.72 10.61
CA MET A 11 8.51 -2.79 11.51
C MET A 11 8.98 -2.56 12.95
N LEU A 12 10.24 -2.17 13.15
CA LEU A 12 10.80 -1.88 14.47
C LEU A 12 10.10 -0.70 15.14
N VAL A 13 9.84 0.38 14.39
CA VAL A 13 9.10 1.55 14.90
C VAL A 13 7.69 1.13 15.34
N VAL A 14 6.97 0.38 14.52
CA VAL A 14 5.61 -0.08 14.86
C VAL A 14 5.62 -1.00 16.09
N ILE A 15 6.57 -1.93 16.18
CA ILE A 15 6.70 -2.83 17.33
C ILE A 15 7.00 -2.03 18.59
N ALA A 16 7.90 -1.05 18.52
CA ALA A 16 8.29 -0.22 19.68
C ALA A 16 7.13 0.66 20.16
N GLU A 17 6.39 1.28 19.24
CA GLU A 17 5.27 2.14 19.57
C GLU A 17 4.09 1.37 20.15
N ILE A 18 3.68 0.28 19.49
CA ILE A 18 2.48 -0.46 19.86
C ILE A 18 2.76 -1.46 20.98
N GLY A 19 3.87 -2.19 20.89
CA GLY A 19 4.12 -3.37 21.71
C GLY A 19 4.32 -3.10 23.19
N LYS A 20 4.74 -1.89 23.57
CA LYS A 20 4.91 -1.48 24.97
C LYS A 20 3.60 -1.11 25.67
N ASP A 21 2.52 -0.86 24.92
CA ASP A 21 1.25 -0.37 25.46
C ASP A 21 0.29 -1.51 25.89
N GLY A 22 0.76 -2.77 25.85
CA GLY A 22 0.05 -3.97 26.30
C GLY A 22 -0.76 -4.68 25.22
N ILE A 23 -1.26 -5.88 25.53
CA ILE A 23 -1.93 -6.78 24.58
C ILE A 23 -3.25 -6.19 24.09
N TRP A 24 -4.04 -5.57 24.98
CA TRP A 24 -5.36 -5.04 24.61
C TRP A 24 -5.24 -3.90 23.60
N HIS A 25 -4.32 -2.95 23.85
CA HIS A 25 -4.08 -1.85 22.92
C HIS A 25 -3.56 -2.38 21.58
N SER A 26 -2.57 -3.28 21.63
CA SER A 26 -1.94 -3.83 20.42
C SER A 26 -2.94 -4.63 19.57
N LEU A 27 -3.82 -5.40 20.19
CA LEU A 27 -4.88 -6.16 19.54
C LEU A 27 -5.87 -5.26 18.80
N LEU A 28 -6.35 -4.19 19.47
CA LEU A 28 -7.27 -3.25 18.86
C LEU A 28 -6.61 -2.52 17.68
N THR A 29 -5.36 -2.10 17.84
CA THR A 29 -4.61 -1.45 16.76
C THR A 29 -4.38 -2.40 15.59
N PHE A 30 -4.05 -3.67 15.85
CA PHE A 30 -3.94 -4.70 14.82
C PHE A 30 -5.22 -4.82 13.98
N PHE A 31 -6.38 -4.98 14.63
CA PHE A 31 -7.65 -5.07 13.92
C PHE A 31 -7.99 -3.79 13.16
N ASN A 32 -7.79 -2.62 13.77
CA ASN A 32 -8.01 -1.34 13.10
C ASN A 32 -7.19 -1.25 11.81
N VAL A 33 -5.88 -1.51 11.87
CA VAL A 33 -4.98 -1.47 10.70
C VAL A 33 -5.37 -2.51 9.66
N MET A 34 -5.69 -3.73 10.08
CA MET A 34 -6.10 -4.81 9.19
C MET A 34 -7.39 -4.47 8.43
N PHE A 35 -8.44 -4.00 9.13
CA PHE A 35 -9.70 -3.62 8.49
C PHE A 35 -9.55 -2.41 7.57
N SER A 36 -8.80 -1.39 7.99
CA SER A 36 -8.50 -0.22 7.14
C SER A 36 -7.72 -0.62 5.89
N GLY A 37 -6.73 -1.52 6.01
CA GLY A 37 -6.02 -2.08 4.87
C GLY A 37 -6.96 -2.79 3.90
N THR A 38 -7.85 -3.66 4.40
CA THR A 38 -8.81 -4.38 3.56
C THR A 38 -9.79 -3.44 2.86
N LEU A 39 -10.32 -2.43 3.56
CA LEU A 39 -11.20 -1.41 2.96
C LEU A 39 -10.46 -0.62 1.88
N THR A 40 -9.20 -0.26 2.13
CA THR A 40 -8.37 0.43 1.15
C THR A 40 -8.28 -0.36 -0.15
N MET A 41 -7.97 -1.65 -0.07
CA MET A 41 -7.88 -2.54 -1.24
C MET A 41 -9.21 -2.69 -1.98
N ASN A 42 -10.34 -2.60 -1.27
CA ASN A 42 -11.65 -2.67 -1.89
C ASN A 42 -12.00 -1.40 -2.67
N PHE A 43 -11.64 -0.22 -2.14
CA PHE A 43 -12.14 1.07 -2.65
C PHE A 43 -11.12 1.96 -3.37
N PHE A 44 -9.82 1.67 -3.34
CA PHE A 44 -8.83 2.59 -3.93
C PHE A 44 -8.98 2.76 -5.44
N GLU A 45 -9.22 1.69 -6.22
CA GLU A 45 -9.42 1.77 -7.68
C GLU A 45 -10.61 2.65 -8.09
N PRO A 46 -11.85 2.44 -7.58
CA PRO A 46 -12.97 3.27 -7.98
C PRO A 46 -12.80 4.73 -7.53
N VAL A 47 -12.12 4.97 -6.41
CA VAL A 47 -11.80 6.34 -5.96
C VAL A 47 -10.73 6.96 -6.86
N ALA A 48 -9.70 6.21 -7.26
CA ALA A 48 -8.66 6.68 -8.16
C ALA A 48 -9.24 7.10 -9.52
N LEU A 49 -10.15 6.30 -10.09
CA LEU A 49 -10.85 6.64 -11.34
C LEU A 49 -11.64 7.95 -11.21
N ARG A 50 -12.29 8.20 -10.06
CA ARG A 50 -13.00 9.47 -9.84
C ARG A 50 -12.04 10.64 -9.69
N LEU A 51 -10.93 10.44 -8.97
CA LEU A 51 -9.90 11.47 -8.82
C LEU A 51 -9.22 11.80 -10.15
N ASP A 52 -9.06 10.81 -11.03
CA ASP A 52 -8.48 10.98 -12.36
C ASP A 52 -9.32 11.93 -13.22
N VAL A 53 -10.65 11.77 -13.20
CA VAL A 53 -11.59 12.67 -13.90
C VAL A 53 -11.55 14.08 -13.31
N MET A 54 -11.38 14.21 -11.98
CA MET A 54 -11.32 15.51 -11.32
C MET A 54 -9.98 16.24 -11.49
N MET A 55 -8.89 15.49 -11.63
CA MET A 55 -7.52 16.03 -11.72
C MET A 55 -6.70 15.33 -12.82
N PRO A 56 -7.03 15.54 -14.11
CA PRO A 56 -6.37 14.84 -15.22
C PRO A 56 -4.85 15.13 -15.31
N SER A 57 -4.40 16.27 -14.79
CA SER A 57 -2.97 16.61 -14.76
C SER A 57 -2.14 15.72 -13.83
N PHE A 58 -2.78 14.99 -12.90
CA PHE A 58 -2.12 14.16 -11.89
C PHE A 58 -2.41 12.67 -12.04
N SER A 59 -2.91 12.22 -13.20
CA SER A 59 -3.27 10.82 -13.50
C SER A 59 -2.20 9.78 -13.19
N TYR A 60 -0.92 10.16 -13.16
CA TYR A 60 0.19 9.27 -12.81
C TYR A 60 0.31 9.01 -11.29
N PHE A 61 -0.29 9.85 -10.45
CA PHE A 61 -0.17 9.83 -8.99
C PHE A 61 -1.50 9.52 -8.26
N VAL A 62 -2.64 9.58 -8.97
CA VAL A 62 -3.97 9.43 -8.36
C VAL A 62 -4.18 8.11 -7.62
N ASP A 63 -3.64 6.98 -8.10
CA ASP A 63 -3.83 5.69 -7.41
C ASP A 63 -3.09 5.62 -6.08
N PHE A 64 -1.87 6.16 -6.04
CA PHE A 64 -1.10 6.27 -4.81
C PHE A 64 -1.82 7.15 -3.78
N LEU A 65 -2.35 8.29 -4.25
CA LEU A 65 -3.09 9.22 -3.40
C LEU A 65 -4.42 8.61 -2.91
N ALA A 66 -5.18 7.95 -3.78
CA ALA A 66 -6.42 7.27 -3.44
C ALA A 66 -6.18 6.18 -2.39
N PHE A 67 -5.12 5.37 -2.57
CA PHE A 67 -4.74 4.32 -1.64
C PHE A 67 -4.47 4.87 -0.24
N TRP A 68 -3.56 5.83 -0.10
CA TRP A 68 -3.24 6.40 1.21
C TRP A 68 -4.38 7.23 1.80
N GLY A 69 -5.12 7.96 0.96
CA GLY A 69 -6.28 8.74 1.39
C GLY A 69 -7.37 7.88 2.01
N ILE A 70 -7.68 6.73 1.40
CA ILE A 70 -8.65 5.78 1.97
C ILE A 70 -8.07 5.09 3.20
N PHE A 71 -6.80 4.70 3.20
CA PHE A 71 -6.19 4.07 4.37
C PHE A 71 -6.22 5.00 5.58
N ILE A 72 -5.81 6.25 5.44
CA ILE A 72 -5.78 7.22 6.52
C ILE A 72 -7.20 7.54 7.01
N SER A 73 -8.14 7.81 6.09
CA SER A 73 -9.53 8.13 6.47
C SER A 73 -10.25 6.96 7.13
N SER A 74 -10.12 5.75 6.58
CA SER A 74 -10.69 4.54 7.17
C SER A 74 -10.02 4.16 8.49
N SER A 75 -8.70 4.34 8.62
CA SER A 75 -7.96 4.10 9.88
C SER A 75 -8.40 5.06 10.97
N LEU A 76 -8.56 6.34 10.64
CA LEU A 76 -9.07 7.33 11.57
C LEU A 76 -10.50 6.99 12.00
N LEU A 77 -11.40 6.71 11.05
CA LEU A 77 -12.79 6.36 11.33
C LEU A 77 -12.90 5.13 12.22
N ILE A 78 -12.24 4.02 11.85
CA ILE A 78 -12.28 2.78 12.61
C ILE A 78 -11.65 2.99 13.99
N ARG A 79 -10.54 3.74 14.09
CA ARG A 79 -9.93 4.06 15.39
C ARG A 79 -10.91 4.80 16.31
N LEU A 80 -11.61 5.81 15.79
CA LEU A 80 -12.60 6.58 16.57
C LEU A 80 -13.78 5.69 17.00
N LEU A 81 -14.27 4.82 16.10
CA LEU A 81 -15.32 3.85 16.42
C LEU A 81 -14.87 2.89 17.53
N THR A 82 -13.67 2.31 17.39
CA THR A 82 -13.10 1.39 18.38
C THR A 82 -12.88 2.07 19.73
N GLN A 83 -12.45 3.33 19.77
CA GLN A 83 -12.34 4.10 21.01
C GLN A 83 -13.69 4.34 21.69
N SER A 84 -14.74 4.59 20.91
CA SER A 84 -16.10 4.78 21.43
C SER A 84 -16.70 3.49 21.98
N LEU A 85 -16.44 2.36 21.30
CA LEU A 85 -16.97 1.04 21.67
C LEU A 85 -16.16 0.37 22.80
N SER A 86 -14.84 0.51 22.80
CA SER A 86 -13.93 -0.13 23.77
C SER A 86 -13.62 0.78 24.95
N LYS A 87 -14.65 1.12 25.74
CA LYS A 87 -14.49 1.98 26.93
C LYS A 87 -13.73 1.31 28.07
N VAL A 88 -13.76 -0.02 28.13
CA VAL A 88 -13.15 -0.81 29.21
C VAL A 88 -11.94 -1.58 28.67
N ARG A 89 -10.81 -1.45 29.37
CA ARG A 89 -9.59 -2.21 29.08
C ARG A 89 -9.59 -3.52 29.89
N VAL A 90 -9.32 -4.63 29.21
CA VAL A 90 -9.09 -5.91 29.87
C VAL A 90 -7.72 -5.90 30.52
N ARG A 91 -7.64 -6.26 31.80
CA ARG A 91 -6.39 -6.32 32.56
C ARG A 91 -5.79 -7.71 32.44
N PHE A 92 -4.53 -7.78 32.03
CA PHE A 92 -3.76 -9.01 31.95
C PHE A 92 -2.60 -8.97 32.95
N ILE A 93 -2.04 -10.13 33.27
CA ILE A 93 -0.80 -10.19 34.06
C ILE A 93 0.36 -9.62 33.23
N LYS A 94 1.22 -8.83 33.87
CA LYS A 94 2.30 -8.07 33.20
C LYS A 94 3.13 -8.84 32.15
N PRO A 95 3.62 -10.08 32.41
CA PRO A 95 4.43 -10.78 31.40
C PRO A 95 3.62 -11.15 30.15
N VAL A 96 2.35 -11.55 30.33
CA VAL A 96 1.44 -11.89 29.22
C VAL A 96 1.03 -10.63 28.47
N ASP A 97 0.79 -9.52 29.19
CA ASP A 97 0.42 -8.24 28.60
C ASP A 97 1.53 -7.71 27.68
N LEU A 98 2.78 -7.78 28.13
CA LEU A 98 3.94 -7.37 27.33
C LEU A 98 4.19 -8.31 26.15
N ALA A 99 4.20 -9.63 26.37
CA ALA A 99 4.44 -10.60 25.31
C ALA A 99 3.36 -10.53 24.22
N GLY A 100 2.10 -10.41 24.62
CA GLY A 100 0.98 -10.23 23.71
C GLY A 100 1.05 -8.90 22.96
N GLY A 101 1.46 -7.83 23.64
CA GLY A 101 1.70 -6.52 23.03
C GLY A 101 2.73 -6.62 21.89
N LEU A 102 3.89 -7.20 22.16
CA LEU A 102 4.95 -7.40 21.16
C LEU A 102 4.49 -8.30 20.00
N PHE A 103 3.73 -9.36 20.29
CA PHE A 103 3.19 -10.26 19.26
C PHE A 103 2.26 -9.51 18.28
N PHE A 104 1.26 -8.79 18.79
CA PHE A 104 0.36 -8.02 17.94
C PHE A 104 1.03 -6.80 17.31
N GLY A 105 2.01 -6.19 17.96
CA GLY A 105 2.86 -5.15 17.39
C GLY A 105 3.63 -5.65 16.17
N LEU A 106 4.23 -6.84 16.24
CA LEU A 106 4.92 -7.47 15.12
C LEU A 106 3.99 -7.76 13.96
N TRP A 107 2.81 -8.33 14.22
CA TRP A 107 1.79 -8.59 13.19
C TRP A 107 1.26 -7.30 12.56
N THR A 108 1.05 -6.25 13.35
CA THR A 108 0.64 -4.93 12.84
C THR A 108 1.73 -4.33 11.96
N GLY A 109 2.99 -4.38 12.39
CA GLY A 109 4.14 -3.93 11.61
C GLY A 109 4.26 -4.68 10.29
N TRP A 110 4.02 -6.00 10.30
CA TRP A 110 3.98 -6.81 9.08
C TRP A 110 2.91 -6.37 8.10
N ILE A 111 1.67 -6.14 8.57
CA ILE A 111 0.58 -5.63 7.72
C ILE A 111 0.95 -4.26 7.16
N LEU A 112 1.46 -3.36 7.99
CA LEU A 112 1.83 -2.02 7.54
C LEU A 112 2.95 -2.06 6.49
N VAL A 113 3.98 -2.89 6.68
CA VAL A 113 5.03 -3.10 5.67
C VAL A 113 4.43 -3.66 4.37
N SER A 114 3.46 -4.56 4.47
CA SER A 114 2.77 -5.10 3.29
C SER A 114 1.97 -4.03 2.54
N LEU A 115 1.28 -3.15 3.26
CA LEU A 115 0.56 -2.00 2.70
C LEU A 115 1.52 -0.99 2.06
N VAL A 116 2.62 -0.65 2.73
CA VAL A 116 3.65 0.23 2.19
C VAL A 116 4.25 -0.37 0.92
N ALA A 117 4.64 -1.64 0.94
CA ALA A 117 5.18 -2.32 -0.24
C ALA A 117 4.16 -2.38 -1.40
N THR A 118 2.88 -2.61 -1.10
CA THR A 118 1.79 -2.52 -2.09
C THR A 118 1.67 -1.10 -2.65
N SER A 119 1.72 -0.07 -1.80
CA SER A 119 1.64 1.32 -2.22
C SER A 119 2.80 1.74 -3.12
N LEU A 120 4.00 1.16 -2.94
CA LEU A 120 5.14 1.46 -3.81
C LEU A 120 4.91 0.97 -5.25
N HIS A 121 4.11 -0.08 -5.46
CA HIS A 121 3.69 -0.50 -6.80
C HIS A 121 2.78 0.53 -7.46
N LEU A 122 1.98 1.24 -6.65
CA LEU A 122 1.09 2.31 -7.11
C LEU A 122 1.82 3.64 -7.32
N ALA A 123 2.97 3.83 -6.68
CA ALA A 123 3.72 5.07 -6.74
C ALA A 123 4.35 5.28 -8.14
N PRO A 124 4.46 6.54 -8.61
CA PRO A 124 5.10 6.88 -9.88
C PRO A 124 6.63 6.81 -9.77
N LEU A 125 7.13 5.59 -9.54
CA LEU A 125 8.54 5.26 -9.40
C LEU A 125 9.05 4.58 -10.67
N ALA A 126 10.26 4.90 -11.08
CA ALA A 126 10.94 4.22 -12.19
C ALA A 126 11.00 2.70 -11.95
N VAL A 127 11.01 1.90 -13.02
CA VAL A 127 10.94 0.44 -12.90
C VAL A 127 12.13 -0.10 -12.08
N ASN A 128 13.33 0.47 -12.27
CA ASN A 128 14.57 0.09 -11.59
C ASN A 128 14.89 0.94 -10.33
N SER A 129 13.87 1.46 -9.66
CA SER A 129 14.05 2.27 -8.45
C SER A 129 14.82 1.54 -7.35
N PHE A 130 15.45 2.31 -6.44
CA PHE A 130 16.24 1.81 -5.31
C PHE A 130 17.43 0.91 -5.73
N GLY A 131 18.09 1.25 -6.84
CA GLY A 131 19.27 0.53 -7.34
C GLY A 131 18.94 -0.89 -7.79
N GLY A 132 17.80 -1.07 -8.48
CA GLY A 132 17.36 -2.38 -9.00
C GLY A 132 16.76 -3.33 -7.94
N ASN A 133 16.65 -2.91 -6.68
CA ASN A 133 16.02 -3.72 -5.62
C ASN A 133 14.48 -3.73 -5.71
N PHE A 134 13.90 -2.85 -6.52
CA PHE A 134 12.47 -2.71 -6.70
C PHE A 134 11.96 -3.61 -7.84
N GLN A 135 11.76 -4.90 -7.53
CA GLN A 135 11.16 -5.90 -8.44
C GLN A 135 11.54 -5.78 -9.92
N ALA A 136 12.84 -5.84 -10.23
CA ALA A 136 13.34 -5.79 -11.61
C ALA A 136 12.76 -6.91 -12.50
N ASN A 137 12.42 -8.06 -11.89
CA ASN A 137 11.75 -9.18 -12.55
C ASN A 137 10.46 -9.58 -11.80
N PRO A 138 9.41 -10.06 -12.49
CA PRO A 138 8.15 -10.49 -11.87
C PRO A 138 8.29 -11.55 -10.78
N GLU A 139 9.36 -12.34 -10.79
CA GLU A 139 9.63 -13.39 -9.79
C GLU A 139 10.40 -12.88 -8.58
N SER A 140 11.13 -11.77 -8.72
CA SER A 140 12.01 -11.22 -7.67
C SER A 140 11.22 -10.72 -6.46
N ARG A 141 11.76 -10.87 -5.25
CA ARG A 141 11.08 -10.46 -4.01
C ARG A 141 11.62 -9.10 -3.55
N MET A 142 10.74 -8.16 -3.17
CA MET A 142 11.18 -6.86 -2.61
C MET A 142 11.81 -7.00 -1.22
N PHE A 143 11.34 -7.99 -0.47
CA PHE A 143 11.73 -8.25 0.92
C PHE A 143 11.55 -9.73 1.22
N TRP A 144 12.32 -10.27 2.16
CA TRP A 144 12.50 -11.71 2.46
C TRP A 144 11.33 -12.63 2.08
N PHE A 145 10.14 -12.32 2.59
CA PHE A 145 8.93 -13.15 2.47
C PHE A 145 7.89 -12.60 1.48
N ALA A 146 8.23 -11.58 0.69
CA ALA A 146 7.34 -10.87 -0.23
C ALA A 146 6.02 -10.44 0.43
N PRO A 147 6.08 -9.52 1.42
CA PRO A 147 4.90 -9.08 2.19
C PRO A 147 3.82 -8.49 1.29
N ASP A 148 4.20 -7.76 0.23
CA ASP A 148 3.30 -7.28 -0.82
C ASP A 148 2.51 -8.42 -1.47
N ARG A 149 3.17 -9.49 -1.91
CA ARG A 149 2.50 -10.63 -2.55
C ARG A 149 1.58 -11.37 -1.61
N ARG A 150 2.00 -11.56 -0.35
CA ARG A 150 1.17 -12.24 0.67
C ARG A 150 -0.09 -11.44 0.97
N TRP A 151 0.03 -10.12 1.06
CA TRP A 151 -1.12 -9.23 1.22
C TRP A 151 -2.04 -9.24 0.00
N LEU A 152 -1.51 -9.12 -1.21
CA LEU A 152 -2.30 -9.19 -2.44
C LEU A 152 -3.04 -10.54 -2.58
N ALA A 153 -2.36 -11.65 -2.29
CA ALA A 153 -2.99 -12.98 -2.29
C ALA A 153 -4.10 -13.11 -1.23
N LEU A 154 -3.91 -12.52 -0.04
CA LEU A 154 -4.96 -12.44 0.97
C LEU A 154 -6.16 -11.65 0.45
N MET A 155 -5.93 -10.47 -0.14
CA MET A 155 -6.98 -9.61 -0.68
C MET A 155 -7.77 -10.30 -1.80
N GLN A 156 -7.08 -10.94 -2.73
CA GLN A 156 -7.69 -11.75 -3.78
C GLN A 156 -8.58 -12.83 -3.17
N LYS A 157 -8.08 -13.62 -2.21
CA LYS A 157 -8.86 -14.66 -1.54
C LYS A 157 -10.07 -14.09 -0.79
N THR A 158 -9.91 -13.00 -0.04
CA THR A 158 -11.02 -12.40 0.72
C THR A 158 -12.08 -11.79 -0.19
N SER A 159 -11.69 -11.31 -1.37
CA SER A 159 -12.60 -10.73 -2.36
C SER A 159 -13.43 -11.77 -3.12
N GLN A 160 -13.10 -13.06 -3.02
CA GLN A 160 -13.94 -14.14 -3.54
C GLN A 160 -15.17 -14.42 -2.65
N GLY A 161 -15.13 -13.97 -1.40
CA GLY A 161 -16.19 -14.20 -0.41
C GLY A 161 -16.85 -12.91 0.04
N SER A 162 -16.90 -12.70 1.35
CA SER A 162 -17.64 -11.60 2.00
C SER A 162 -17.18 -10.18 1.60
N PHE A 163 -15.99 -10.03 0.99
CA PHE A 163 -15.46 -8.75 0.54
C PHE A 163 -15.49 -8.59 -1.00
N ALA A 164 -16.31 -9.38 -1.71
CA ALA A 164 -16.53 -9.21 -3.13
C ALA A 164 -17.06 -7.80 -3.45
N ARG A 165 -16.56 -7.19 -4.54
CA ARG A 165 -17.10 -5.92 -5.07
C ARG A 165 -18.48 -6.15 -5.70
N SER A 166 -19.21 -5.06 -5.96
CA SER A 166 -20.62 -5.04 -6.39
C SER A 166 -21.00 -6.12 -7.41
N VAL A 167 -22.15 -6.76 -7.17
CA VAL A 167 -22.66 -7.90 -7.92
C VAL A 167 -23.13 -7.46 -9.30
N ASN A 168 -22.27 -7.56 -10.31
CA ASN A 168 -22.73 -7.64 -11.70
C ASN A 168 -23.01 -9.12 -12.03
N PRO A 169 -24.27 -9.55 -12.18
CA PRO A 169 -24.62 -10.96 -12.43
C PRO A 169 -24.02 -11.50 -13.74
N LYS A 170 -23.67 -10.62 -14.68
CA LYS A 170 -23.14 -10.98 -16.00
C LYS A 170 -21.63 -11.23 -15.99
N GLN A 171 -20.91 -10.78 -14.96
CA GLN A 171 -19.44 -10.90 -14.85
C GLN A 171 -19.03 -11.16 -13.40
N PRO A 172 -19.15 -12.41 -12.91
CA PRO A 172 -18.80 -12.76 -11.53
C PRO A 172 -17.30 -12.58 -11.23
N SER A 173 -16.42 -12.75 -12.22
CA SER A 173 -14.97 -12.56 -12.05
C SER A 173 -14.55 -11.10 -11.89
N ALA A 174 -15.36 -10.13 -12.36
CA ALA A 174 -15.08 -8.70 -12.20
C ALA A 174 -15.24 -8.20 -10.75
N GLN A 175 -15.81 -9.03 -9.89
CA GLN A 175 -16.08 -8.73 -8.47
C GLN A 175 -14.88 -9.03 -7.58
N ILE A 176 -13.98 -9.89 -8.07
CA ILE A 176 -12.79 -10.36 -7.37
C ILE A 176 -11.68 -9.34 -7.60
N PHE A 177 -10.97 -8.97 -6.53
CA PHE A 177 -9.76 -8.18 -6.62
C PHE A 177 -8.66 -9.01 -7.29
N ASP A 178 -8.13 -8.51 -8.40
CA ASP A 178 -7.05 -9.13 -9.20
C ASP A 178 -7.24 -10.65 -9.42
N PRO A 179 -8.27 -11.07 -10.17
CA PRO A 179 -8.60 -12.49 -10.34
C PRO A 179 -7.45 -13.30 -10.95
N ASN A 180 -6.59 -12.66 -11.75
CA ASN A 180 -5.49 -13.30 -12.45
C ASN A 180 -4.12 -13.14 -11.75
N GLY A 181 -4.03 -12.46 -10.60
CA GLY A 181 -2.75 -12.22 -9.92
C GLY A 181 -1.79 -11.32 -10.70
N THR A 182 -2.32 -10.46 -11.57
CA THR A 182 -1.58 -9.61 -12.52
C THR A 182 -1.26 -8.22 -11.97
N PHE A 183 -1.68 -7.88 -10.75
CA PHE A 183 -1.55 -6.54 -10.18
C PHE A 183 -0.14 -5.96 -10.34
N ILE A 184 0.87 -6.71 -9.91
CA ILE A 184 2.27 -6.29 -9.97
C ILE A 184 2.73 -6.06 -11.42
N LEU A 185 2.30 -6.92 -12.35
CA LEU A 185 2.66 -6.80 -13.78
C LEU A 185 2.02 -5.58 -14.41
N THR A 186 0.73 -5.35 -14.15
CA THR A 186 -0.03 -4.21 -14.66
C THR A 186 0.57 -2.89 -14.19
N TYR A 187 0.85 -2.76 -12.89
CA TYR A 187 1.46 -1.55 -12.33
C TYR A 187 2.95 -1.41 -12.70
N GLY A 188 3.67 -2.52 -12.90
CA GLY A 188 5.02 -2.51 -13.44
C GLY A 188 5.06 -1.96 -14.88
N ALA A 189 4.21 -2.49 -15.76
CA ALA A 189 4.08 -2.03 -17.14
C ALA A 189 3.69 -0.55 -17.21
N ARG A 190 2.72 -0.12 -16.39
CA ARG A 190 2.30 1.28 -16.31
C ARG A 190 3.46 2.20 -15.92
N ARG A 191 4.25 1.84 -14.91
CA ARG A 191 5.43 2.64 -14.50
C ARG A 191 6.48 2.71 -15.61
N GLY A 192 6.69 1.61 -16.34
CA GLY A 192 7.53 1.60 -17.54
C GLY A 192 7.04 2.59 -18.61
N THR A 193 5.74 2.61 -18.90
CA THR A 193 5.16 3.60 -19.83
C THR A 193 5.36 5.03 -19.33
N LEU A 194 5.08 5.30 -18.04
CA LEU A 194 5.26 6.63 -17.45
C LEU A 194 6.72 7.11 -17.52
N GLU A 195 7.69 6.21 -17.39
CA GLU A 195 9.12 6.51 -17.49
C GLU A 195 9.54 6.96 -18.90
N THR A 196 8.85 6.50 -19.94
CA THR A 196 9.10 6.93 -21.34
C THR A 196 8.54 8.31 -21.66
N LEU A 197 7.58 8.82 -20.88
CA LEU A 197 6.92 10.09 -21.16
C LEU A 197 7.83 11.28 -20.78
N PRO A 198 8.29 12.09 -21.75
CA PRO A 198 9.22 13.19 -21.48
C PRO A 198 8.60 14.27 -20.59
N ALA A 199 7.28 14.46 -20.66
CA ALA A 199 6.53 15.44 -19.87
C ALA A 199 6.52 15.16 -18.35
N LEU A 200 6.79 13.92 -17.93
CA LEU A 200 6.82 13.51 -16.52
C LEU A 200 8.24 13.40 -15.96
N ARG A 201 9.27 13.55 -16.80
CA ARG A 201 10.67 13.57 -16.35
C ARG A 201 10.99 14.95 -15.77
N VAL A 202 11.36 14.99 -14.50
CA VAL A 202 11.92 16.20 -13.89
C VAL A 202 13.27 16.47 -14.56
N GLN A 203 13.31 17.40 -15.51
CA GLN A 203 14.55 17.95 -16.04
C GLN A 203 15.20 18.79 -14.92
N ARG A 204 16.06 18.17 -14.11
CA ARG A 204 16.87 18.93 -13.14
C ARG A 204 17.93 19.72 -13.90
N THR A 205 17.72 21.01 -14.11
CA THR A 205 18.76 21.95 -14.53
C THR A 205 19.46 22.55 -13.31
N TRP A 206 20.28 21.76 -12.62
CA TRP A 206 21.19 22.31 -11.60
C TRP A 206 22.62 21.94 -11.99
N GLY A 207 23.39 22.95 -12.40
CA GLY A 207 24.78 22.85 -12.88
C GLY A 207 24.91 22.92 -14.41
N ASN A 208 25.28 24.10 -14.92
CA ASN A 208 25.61 24.44 -16.32
C ASN A 208 24.59 24.04 -17.41
N GLY A 209 23.34 24.51 -17.28
CA GLY A 209 22.75 25.44 -18.27
C GLY A 209 22.70 25.11 -19.77
N ALA A 210 22.62 23.85 -20.20
CA ALA A 210 22.21 23.53 -21.57
C ALA A 210 20.90 22.74 -21.57
N ILE A 211 19.82 23.39 -22.01
CA ILE A 211 18.55 22.76 -22.36
C ILE A 211 18.80 22.03 -23.69
N GLN A 212 18.66 20.71 -23.75
CA GLN A 212 18.44 20.06 -25.05
C GLN A 212 17.03 20.44 -25.49
N GLU A 213 16.94 21.31 -26.50
CA GLU A 213 15.68 21.62 -27.14
C GLU A 213 15.04 20.33 -27.67
N PRO A 214 13.71 20.16 -27.49
CA PRO A 214 13.02 19.06 -28.14
C PRO A 214 13.23 19.16 -29.66
N PRO A 215 13.43 18.03 -30.38
CA PRO A 215 13.57 18.08 -31.83
C PRO A 215 12.35 18.78 -32.42
N SER A 216 12.59 19.87 -33.14
CA SER A 216 11.57 20.61 -33.87
C SER A 216 10.85 19.63 -34.79
N THR A 217 9.59 19.32 -34.48
CA THR A 217 8.68 18.66 -35.41
C THR A 217 8.45 19.60 -36.58
N ASN A 218 9.27 19.44 -37.62
CA ASN A 218 9.00 20.01 -38.92
C ASN A 218 7.84 19.23 -39.55
N ARG A 219 6.67 19.88 -39.57
CA ARG A 219 5.48 19.65 -40.42
C ARG A 219 4.91 18.25 -40.52
#